data_AF-A0A1M6PB57-F1
#
_entry.id   AF-A0A1M6PB57-F1
#
_cell.length_a   1.000
_cell.length_b   1.000
_cell.length_c   1.000
_cell.angle_alpha   90.00
_cell.angle_beta   90.00
_cell.angle_gamma   90.00
#
_symmetry.space_group_name_H-M   'P 1'
#
loop_
_entity.id
_entity.type
_entity.pdbx_description
1 polymer ?
#
loop_
_entity_poly.entity_id
_entity_poly.type
_entity_poly.pdbx_seq_one_letter_code
_entity_poly.pdbx_strand_id
1 'polypeptide(L)' 'MERYRNVSGDSGVAAYEIGDDYVAVRFKTGVAYWYTEASVGVKHVAALKRLARRGQGLSTYISQHPDVSGGYERKDPDD' A
#
# COMPACT_ATOMS: atom_id res chain seq x y z
N MET A 1 9.76 -6.44 -2.97
CA MET A 1 9.28 -5.38 -2.05
C MET A 1 10.43 -4.66 -1.34
N GLU A 2 10.34 -3.33 -1.23
CA GLU A 2 11.21 -2.44 -0.45
C GLU A 2 10.67 -2.24 0.98
N ARG A 3 11.57 -2.20 1.97
CA ARG A 3 11.20 -2.01 3.37
C ARG A 3 10.62 -0.61 3.59
N TYR A 4 9.46 -0.52 4.23
CA TYR A 4 8.83 0.76 4.50
C TYR A 4 9.60 1.51 5.61
N ARG A 5 9.98 2.76 5.32
CA ARG A 5 10.83 3.57 6.23
C ARG A 5 10.15 3.85 7.57
N ASN A 6 8.81 3.87 7.60
CA ASN A 6 8.01 4.08 8.80
C ASN A 6 8.51 5.29 9.63
N VAL A 7 8.59 6.47 9.00
CA VAL A 7 9.15 7.69 9.61
C VAL A 7 8.41 8.10 10.89
N SER A 8 7.10 7.78 10.98
CA SER A 8 6.27 8.04 12.16
C SER A 8 6.44 7.02 13.29
N GLY A 9 7.15 5.90 13.07
CA GLY A 9 7.30 4.81 14.04
C GLY A 9 6.07 3.90 14.19
N ASP A 10 4.86 4.42 13.98
CA ASP A 10 3.61 3.72 14.28
C ASP A 10 2.87 3.12 13.06
N SER A 11 3.49 3.01 11.89
CA SER A 11 2.78 2.47 10.72
C SER A 11 2.59 0.95 10.81
N GLY A 12 1.40 0.49 10.39
CA GLY A 12 1.09 -0.93 10.18
C GLY A 12 1.75 -1.53 8.94
N VAL A 13 2.37 -0.72 8.07
CA VAL A 13 3.06 -1.19 6.85
C VAL A 13 4.48 -1.68 7.18
N ALA A 14 4.84 -2.85 6.68
CA ALA A 14 6.17 -3.45 6.78
C ALA A 14 7.01 -3.20 5.53
N ALA A 15 6.43 -3.38 4.35
CA ALA A 15 7.12 -3.22 3.06
C ALA A 15 6.13 -2.81 1.96
N TYR A 16 6.64 -2.34 0.83
CA TYR A 16 5.85 -2.02 -0.35
C TYR A 16 6.58 -2.36 -1.65
N GLU A 17 5.85 -2.40 -2.75
CA GLU A 17 6.40 -2.53 -4.09
C GLU A 17 5.67 -1.58 -5.02
N ILE A 18 6.42 -0.89 -5.88
CA ILE A 18 5.85 0.04 -6.85
C ILE A 18 6.11 -0.55 -8.24
N GLY A 19 5.04 -0.85 -8.97
CA GLY A 19 5.09 -1.17 -10.39
C GLY A 19 4.56 -0.02 -11.24
N ASP A 20 4.47 -0.25 -12.55
CA ASP A 20 3.95 0.72 -13.52
C ASP A 20 2.49 1.07 -13.23
N ASP A 21 1.62 0.06 -13.09
CA ASP A 21 0.17 0.27 -12.91
C ASP A 21 -0.35 -0.24 -11.55
N TYR A 22 0.56 -0.51 -10.62
CA TYR A 22 0.20 -1.04 -9.31
C TYR A 22 1.11 -0.58 -8.18
N VAL A 23 0.62 -0.78 -6.96
CA VAL A 23 1.42 -0.75 -5.74
C VAL A 23 1.00 -1.91 -4.84
N ALA A 24 1.96 -2.72 -4.41
CA ALA A 24 1.73 -3.76 -3.43
C ALA A 24 2.15 -3.25 -2.05
N VAL A 25 1.35 -3.49 -1.03
CA VAL A 25 1.61 -3.05 0.34
C VAL A 25 1.54 -4.25 1.26
N ARG A 26 2.66 -4.58 1.89
CA ARG A 26 2.74 -5.63 2.89
C ARG A 26 2.60 -5.03 4.28
N PHE A 27 1.60 -5.50 5.01
CA PHE A 27 1.39 -5.11 6.40
C PHE A 27 2.21 -5.98 7.34
N LYS A 28 2.36 -5.52 8.59
CA LYS A 28 3.02 -6.27 9.67
C LYS A 28 2.36 -7.63 9.96
N THR A 29 1.11 -7.83 9.53
CA THR A 29 0.40 -9.12 9.61
C THR A 29 0.97 -10.19 8.65
N GLY A 30 1.87 -9.82 7.74
CA GLY A 30 2.45 -10.72 6.75
C GLY A 30 1.72 -10.73 5.40
N VAL A 31 0.51 -10.18 5.31
CA VAL A 31 -0.26 -10.17 4.06
C VAL A 31 0.13 -8.98 3.18
N ALA A 32 0.40 -9.24 1.91
CA ALA A 32 0.60 -8.26 0.86
C ALA A 32 -0.72 -8.00 0.11
N TYR A 33 -1.10 -6.74 -0.01
CA TYR A 33 -2.30 -6.30 -0.74
C TYR A 33 -1.89 -5.56 -2.00
N TRP A 34 -2.46 -5.95 -3.13
CA TRP A 34 -2.16 -5.36 -4.43
C TRP A 34 -3.23 -4.37 -4.84
N TYR A 35 -2.82 -3.13 -5.05
CA TYR A 35 -3.69 -2.06 -5.51
C TYR A 35 -3.28 -1.68 -6.93
N THR A 36 -4.17 -1.91 -7.89
CA THR A 36 -3.94 -1.61 -9.32
C THR A 36 -4.75 -0.39 -9.74
N GLU A 37 -4.32 0.26 -10.83
CA GLU A 37 -5.07 1.38 -11.42
C GLU A 37 -6.46 0.95 -11.88
N ALA A 38 -6.62 -0.31 -12.29
CA ALA A 38 -7.91 -0.88 -12.66
C ALA A 38 -8.85 -1.06 -11.45
N SER A 39 -8.29 -1.36 -10.26
CA SER A 39 -9.09 -1.69 -9.09
C SER A 39 -9.44 -0.47 -8.24
N VAL A 40 -8.45 0.37 -7.88
CA VAL A 40 -8.65 1.56 -7.04
C VAL A 40 -8.57 2.87 -7.81
N GLY A 41 -8.22 2.85 -9.10
CA GLY A 41 -8.04 4.05 -9.91
C GLY A 41 -6.64 4.66 -9.83
N VAL A 42 -6.24 5.30 -10.94
CA VAL A 42 -4.94 5.97 -11.13
C VAL A 42 -4.62 6.96 -10.00
N LYS A 43 -5.62 7.72 -9.54
CA LYS A 43 -5.44 8.74 -8.49
C LYS A 43 -4.96 8.12 -7.18
N HIS A 44 -5.55 6.99 -6.79
CA HIS A 44 -5.20 6.29 -5.55
C HIS A 44 -3.84 5.62 -5.67
N VAL A 45 -3.57 4.93 -6.80
CA VAL A 45 -2.25 4.35 -7.06
C VAL A 45 -1.13 5.40 -7.01
N ALA A 46 -1.32 6.56 -7.66
CA ALA A 46 -0.35 7.64 -7.61
C ALA A 46 -0.13 8.18 -6.18
N ALA A 47 -1.20 8.33 -5.40
CA ALA A 47 -1.13 8.77 -4.00
C ALA A 47 -0.39 7.74 -3.13
N LEU A 48 -0.69 6.46 -3.28
CA LEU A 48 -0.03 5.37 -2.58
C LEU A 48 1.46 5.30 -2.91
N LYS A 49 1.84 5.39 -4.20
CA LYS A 49 3.25 5.45 -4.63
C LYS A 49 4.00 6.62 -3.97
N ARG A 50 3.38 7.80 -3.89
CA ARG A 50 3.96 8.98 -3.23
C ARG A 50 4.18 8.76 -1.74
N LEU A 51 3.19 8.21 -1.04
CA LEU A 51 3.25 7.96 0.40
C LEU A 51 4.21 6.83 0.75
N ALA A 52 4.28 5.79 -0.08
CA ALA A 52 5.23 4.70 0.02
C ALA A 52 6.68 5.22 -0.01
N ARG A 53 7.05 5.98 -1.03
CA ARG A 53 8.37 6.61 -1.16
C ARG A 53 8.68 7.59 -0.03
N ARG A 54 7.68 8.33 0.44
CA ARG A 54 7.83 9.24 1.59
C ARG A 54 8.10 8.47 2.89
N GLY A 55 7.60 7.23 2.99
CA GLY A 55 7.72 6.43 4.20
C GLY A 55 6.81 6.89 5.35
N GLN A 56 5.77 7.68 5.06
CA GLN A 56 4.86 8.22 6.06
C GLN A 56 3.42 8.34 5.53
N GLY A 57 2.45 7.95 6.34
CA GLY A 57 1.02 8.14 6.07
C GLY A 57 0.36 7.11 5.15
N LEU A 58 1.09 6.11 4.66
CA LEU A 58 0.55 5.09 3.76
C LEU A 58 -0.58 4.26 4.41
N SER A 59 -0.37 3.71 5.61
CA SER A 59 -1.42 2.97 6.34
C SER A 59 -2.65 3.84 6.59
N THR A 60 -2.44 5.08 7.02
CA THR A 60 -3.52 6.02 7.32
C THR A 60 -4.34 6.33 6.08
N TYR A 61 -3.69 6.56 4.94
CA TYR A 61 -4.38 6.83 3.68
C TYR A 61 -5.26 5.65 3.26
N ILE A 62 -4.74 4.42 3.33
CA ILE A 62 -5.50 3.20 3.03
C ILE A 62 -6.71 3.09 3.96
N SER A 63 -6.56 3.33 5.26
CA SER A 63 -7.67 3.27 6.22
C SER A 63 -8.72 4.37 6.06
N GLN A 64 -8.34 5.55 5.56
CA GLN A 64 -9.27 6.69 5.35
C GLN A 64 -10.04 6.63 4.02
N HIS A 65 -9.63 5.77 3.08
CA HIS A 65 -10.26 5.63 1.77
C HIS A 65 -10.87 4.22 1.66
N PRO A 66 -12.18 4.07 1.89
CA PRO A 66 -12.86 2.76 1.87
C PRO A 66 -12.69 2.03 0.52
N ASP A 67 -12.77 2.80 -0.57
CA ASP A 67 -12.54 2.39 -1.95
C ASP A 67 -11.13 1.81 -2.16
N VAL A 68 -10.13 2.28 -1.42
CA VAL A 68 -8.79 1.68 -1.42
C VAL A 68 -8.76 0.46 -0.50
N SER A 69 -9.22 0.61 0.75
CA SER A 69 -9.11 -0.45 1.77
C SER A 69 -9.71 -1.79 1.34
N GLY A 70 -10.85 -1.75 0.65
CA GLY A 70 -11.56 -2.92 0.14
C GLY A 70 -11.38 -3.16 -1.36
N GLY A 71 -10.77 -2.22 -2.08
CA GLY A 71 -10.58 -2.29 -3.54
C GLY A 71 -9.23 -2.88 -3.95
N TYR A 72 -8.58 -3.69 -3.13
CA TYR A 72 -7.39 -4.42 -3.57
C TYR A 72 -7.79 -5.48 -4.61
N GLU A 73 -6.96 -5.67 -5.63
CA GLU A 73 -7.20 -6.66 -6.70
C GLU A 73 -6.93 -8.08 -6.21
N ARG A 74 -5.87 -8.24 -5.41
CA ARG A 74 -5.55 -9.51 -4.75
C ARG A 74 -4.82 -9.30 -3.43
N LYS A 75 -4.79 -10.35 -2.62
CA LYS A 75 -3.96 -10.43 -1.41
C LYS A 75 -3.14 -11.71 -1.42
N ASP A 76 -1.85 -11.58 -1.15
CA ASP A 76 -0.91 -12.69 -1.10
C ASP A 76 -0.40 -12.81 0.35
N PRO A 77 -0.67 -13.92 1.06
CA PRO A 77 -0.03 -14.17 2.35
C PRO A 77 1.48 -14.43 2.12
N ASP A 78 2.32 -14.02 3.07
CA ASP A 78 3.69 -14.54 3.12
C ASP A 78 3.61 -16.04 3.46
N ASP A 79 4.27 -16.86 2.64
CA ASP A 79 4.42 -18.32 2.83
C ASP A 79 5.11 -18.66 4.16
#